data_AF-A0A9D4XIC6-F1
#
_entry.id   AF-A0A9D4XIC6-F1
#
_cell.length_a   1.000
_cell.length_b   1.000
_cell.length_c   1.000
_cell.angle_alpha   90.00
_cell.angle_beta   90.00
_cell.angle_gamma   90.00
#
_symmetry.space_group_name_H-M   'P 1'
#
loop_
_entity.id
_entity.type
_entity.pdbx_description
1 polymer ?
#
loop_
_entity_poly.entity_id
_entity_poly.type
_entity_poly.pdbx_seq_one_letter_code
_entity_poly.pdbx_strand_id
1 'polypeptide(L)'
;GWLYLIRCNRFGLQFSRKRYFVLDHHLLRSFKSVPNSDDQDPVRSAIMDSCIRVMDNGRESINRKVFFIFTLYNTSNHNDRLKLGASRPEEAARWIQCFHEASLKGAPEDIGCSKRKWQSYSLSGSSSRNHQNSIDWTLSSSDVIAPSPWTIFGCQNGLRLFKEAKDRDSGGKKRDDHPAIMAVGVVDGTSEAIFQTLMALGPSRSEWDFCFSKGSVVEHLDGHTDIIHKQLYSDWLPWGMKGRDLLLRRYWRREDDGTYVILYHSVFHKKCPHQKGYVR
;
A
#
# COMPACT_ATOMS: atom_id res chain seq x y z
N GLY A 1 -11.01 -1.56 22.45
CA GLY A 1 -12.44 -1.18 22.58
C GLY A 1 -13.33 -2.05 21.69
N TRP A 2 -14.62 -2.18 21.99
CA TRP A 2 -15.56 -2.96 21.16
C TRP A 2 -16.20 -2.07 20.09
N LEU A 3 -16.12 -2.48 18.82
CA LEU A 3 -16.81 -1.80 17.73
C LEU A 3 -17.63 -2.77 16.88
N TYR A 4 -18.55 -2.22 16.11
CA TYR A 4 -19.40 -2.94 15.18
C TYR A 4 -18.92 -2.66 13.77
N LEU A 5 -18.44 -3.71 13.09
CA LEU A 5 -18.11 -3.66 11.68
C LEU A 5 -19.41 -3.69 10.86
N ILE A 6 -19.67 -2.63 10.10
CA ILE A 6 -20.87 -2.51 9.27
C ILE A 6 -20.54 -2.93 7.84
N ARG A 7 -21.31 -3.87 7.29
CA ARG A 7 -21.14 -4.35 5.91
C ARG A 7 -22.48 -4.61 5.24
N CYS A 8 -22.47 -4.62 3.91
CA CYS A 8 -23.60 -5.08 3.12
C CYS A 8 -23.35 -6.51 2.61
N ASN A 9 -24.39 -7.33 2.52
CA ASN A 9 -24.33 -8.59 1.79
C ASN A 9 -24.49 -8.35 0.27
N ARG A 10 -24.41 -9.41 -0.54
CA ARG A 10 -24.58 -9.33 -2.00
C ARG A 10 -25.95 -8.80 -2.45
N PHE A 11 -26.94 -8.83 -1.55
CA PHE A 11 -28.29 -8.32 -1.76
C PHE A 11 -28.47 -6.89 -1.22
N GLY A 12 -27.38 -6.21 -0.82
CA GLY A 12 -27.43 -4.84 -0.30
C GLY A 12 -27.92 -4.70 1.14
N LEU A 13 -28.29 -5.80 1.81
CA LEU A 13 -28.74 -5.77 3.20
C LEU A 13 -27.57 -5.54 4.15
N GLN A 14 -27.70 -4.53 5.00
CA GLN A 14 -26.70 -4.19 6.00
C GLN A 14 -26.74 -5.15 7.19
N PHE A 15 -25.57 -5.56 7.63
CA PHE A 15 -25.38 -6.33 8.86
C PHE A 15 -24.22 -5.77 9.67
N SER A 16 -24.30 -5.92 10.98
CA SER A 16 -23.26 -5.51 11.92
C SER A 16 -22.60 -6.73 12.58
N ARG A 17 -21.27 -6.68 12.73
CA ARG A 17 -20.50 -7.71 13.44
C ARG A 17 -19.68 -7.06 14.55
N LYS A 18 -19.95 -7.44 15.80
CA LYS A 18 -19.18 -6.98 16.95
C LYS A 18 -17.78 -7.58 16.92
N ARG A 19 -16.75 -6.74 17.06
CA ARG A 19 -15.33 -7.11 17.07
C ARG A 19 -14.59 -6.27 18.10
N TYR A 20 -13.54 -6.83 18.66
CA TYR A 20 -12.65 -6.10 19.57
C TYR A 20 -11.54 -5.46 18.74
N PHE A 21 -11.36 -4.15 18.87
CA PHE A 21 -10.33 -3.41 18.16
C PHE A 21 -9.29 -2.88 19.14
N VAL A 22 -8.03 -2.93 18.72
CA VAL A 22 -6.88 -2.37 19.41
C VAL A 22 -6.19 -1.45 18.41
N LEU A 23 -6.05 -0.18 18.76
CA LEU A 23 -5.20 0.75 18.04
C LEU A 23 -3.96 0.95 18.90
N ASP A 24 -2.84 0.43 18.42
CA ASP A 24 -1.53 0.60 19.04
C ASP A 24 -0.66 1.44 18.12
N HIS A 25 -0.36 2.67 18.54
CA HIS A 25 0.30 3.68 17.71
C HIS A 25 -0.40 3.85 16.35
N HIS A 26 0.23 3.36 15.27
CA HIS A 26 -0.29 3.39 13.91
C HIS A 26 -0.89 2.06 13.46
N LEU A 27 -0.98 1.04 14.31
CA LEU A 27 -1.44 -0.29 13.93
C LEU A 27 -2.82 -0.58 14.53
N LEU A 28 -3.84 -0.62 13.67
CA LEU A 28 -5.18 -1.04 14.00
C LEU A 28 -5.32 -2.56 13.83
N ARG A 29 -5.56 -3.29 14.93
CA ARG A 29 -5.84 -4.72 14.94
C ARG A 29 -7.29 -4.98 15.32
N SER A 30 -7.90 -6.01 14.74
CA SER A 30 -9.25 -6.45 15.06
C SER A 30 -9.28 -7.94 15.42
N PHE A 31 -10.10 -8.29 16.40
CA PHE A 31 -10.19 -9.62 16.99
C PHE A 31 -11.66 -10.06 17.13
N LYS A 32 -11.91 -11.37 17.16
CA LYS A 32 -13.26 -11.93 17.40
C LYS A 32 -13.71 -11.68 18.84
N SER A 33 -12.76 -11.75 19.77
CA SER A 33 -12.92 -11.54 21.21
C SER A 33 -11.77 -10.68 21.74
N VAL A 34 -11.81 -10.33 23.02
CA VAL A 34 -10.64 -9.74 23.69
C VAL A 34 -9.48 -10.75 23.58
N PRO A 35 -8.29 -10.32 23.14
CA PRO A 35 -7.15 -11.22 23.02
C PRO A 35 -6.64 -11.65 24.40
N ASN A 36 -6.25 -12.93 24.53
CA ASN A 36 -5.76 -13.51 25.78
C ASN A 36 -4.25 -13.29 25.99
N SER A 37 -3.52 -12.95 24.92
CA SER A 37 -2.09 -12.63 24.91
C SER A 37 -1.78 -11.67 23.76
N ASP A 38 -0.66 -10.96 23.84
CA ASP A 38 -0.23 -9.99 22.82
C ASP A 38 0.17 -10.66 21.49
N ASP A 39 0.56 -11.94 21.54
CA ASP A 39 0.93 -12.78 20.38
C ASP A 39 -0.26 -13.44 19.68
N GLN A 40 -1.50 -13.16 20.11
CA GLN A 40 -2.65 -13.71 19.41
C GLN A 40 -2.78 -13.08 18.02
N ASP A 41 -2.87 -13.93 16.99
CA ASP A 41 -3.07 -13.47 15.62
C ASP A 41 -4.38 -12.69 15.47
N PRO A 42 -4.33 -11.43 15.00
CA PRO A 42 -5.52 -10.65 14.76
C PRO A 42 -6.32 -11.23 13.60
N VAL A 43 -7.64 -11.12 13.69
CA VAL A 43 -8.56 -11.42 12.57
C VAL A 43 -8.22 -10.54 11.37
N ARG A 44 -7.73 -9.33 11.63
CA ARG A 44 -7.29 -8.38 10.62
C ARG A 44 -6.42 -7.30 11.26
N SER A 45 -5.40 -6.87 10.55
CA SER A 45 -4.59 -5.70 10.88
C SER A 45 -4.65 -4.68 9.74
N ALA A 46 -4.49 -3.41 10.08
CA ALA A 46 -4.34 -2.30 9.15
C ALA A 46 -3.39 -1.28 9.78
N ILE A 47 -2.55 -0.65 8.97
CA ILE A 47 -1.76 0.50 9.42
C ILE A 47 -2.68 1.74 9.35
N MET A 48 -2.35 2.80 10.07
CA MET A 48 -2.96 4.12 9.98
C MET A 48 -1.85 5.04 9.50
N ASP A 49 -1.87 5.36 8.21
CA ASP A 49 -0.95 6.34 7.63
C ASP A 49 -1.63 7.70 7.48
N SER A 50 -0.86 8.66 6.97
CA SER A 50 -1.32 10.01 6.64
C SER A 50 -2.39 10.05 5.54
N CYS A 51 -2.59 8.96 4.79
CA CYS A 51 -3.59 8.86 3.72
C CYS A 51 -4.96 8.39 4.23
N ILE A 52 -5.06 7.88 5.47
CA ILE A 52 -6.33 7.51 6.11
C ILE A 52 -7.00 8.74 6.69
N ARG A 53 -8.27 8.93 6.32
CA ARG A 53 -9.15 9.96 6.88
C ARG A 53 -10.35 9.30 7.56
N VAL A 54 -10.88 9.98 8.57
CA VAL A 54 -12.07 9.57 9.30
C VAL A 54 -13.19 10.53 8.97
N MET A 55 -14.35 10.00 8.62
CA MET A 55 -15.59 10.75 8.44
C MET A 55 -16.58 10.29 9.49
N ASP A 56 -17.07 11.21 10.31
CA ASP A 56 -18.21 10.97 11.19
C ASP A 56 -19.48 10.90 10.33
N ASN A 57 -20.20 9.78 10.39
CA ASN A 57 -21.46 9.58 9.69
C ASN A 57 -22.68 9.81 10.60
N GLY A 58 -22.47 10.05 11.88
CA GLY A 58 -23.52 10.29 12.85
C GLY A 58 -24.31 9.03 13.20
N ARG A 59 -25.57 9.22 13.58
CA ARG A 59 -26.44 8.17 14.13
C ARG A 59 -27.16 7.42 13.01
N GLU A 60 -26.99 6.11 12.93
CA GLU A 60 -27.75 5.23 12.03
C GLU A 60 -28.48 4.12 12.81
N SER A 61 -29.58 3.61 12.24
CA SER A 61 -30.31 2.45 12.75
C SER A 61 -30.14 1.27 11.81
N ILE A 62 -29.50 0.20 12.28
CA ILE A 62 -29.22 -1.02 11.50
C ILE A 62 -29.82 -2.20 12.26
N ASN A 63 -30.73 -2.93 11.61
CA ASN A 63 -31.45 -4.07 12.21
C ASN A 63 -32.07 -3.74 13.58
N ARG A 64 -32.79 -2.60 13.66
CA ARG A 64 -33.44 -2.06 14.88
C ARG A 64 -32.48 -1.70 16.02
N LYS A 65 -31.16 -1.66 15.77
CA LYS A 65 -30.15 -1.20 16.74
C LYS A 65 -29.55 0.11 16.27
N VAL A 66 -29.44 1.06 17.19
CA VAL A 66 -28.83 2.36 16.94
C VAL A 66 -27.33 2.25 17.10
N PHE A 67 -26.58 2.79 16.15
CA PHE A 67 -25.13 2.90 16.18
C PHE A 67 -24.70 4.32 15.82
N PHE A 68 -23.59 4.76 16.39
CA PHE A 68 -22.87 5.98 16.00
C PHE A 68 -21.77 5.57 15.05
N ILE A 69 -21.97 5.89 13.78
CA ILE A 69 -21.21 5.39 12.65
C ILE A 69 -20.11 6.37 12.28
N PHE A 70 -18.96 5.82 11.93
CA PHE A 70 -17.90 6.56 11.27
C PHE A 70 -17.24 5.68 10.22
N THR A 71 -16.71 6.31 9.18
CA THR A 71 -16.06 5.64 8.07
C THR A 71 -14.60 6.06 7.99
N LEU A 72 -13.72 5.07 8.07
CA LEU A 72 -12.33 5.22 7.69
C LEU A 72 -12.24 5.05 6.18
N TYR A 73 -11.60 5.99 5.49
CA TYR A 73 -11.40 5.89 4.05
C TYR A 73 -9.98 6.29 3.66
N ASN A 74 -9.45 5.60 2.66
CA ASN A 74 -8.17 5.95 2.08
C ASN A 74 -8.36 7.01 1.00
N THR A 75 -7.60 8.10 1.10
CA THR A 75 -7.55 9.16 0.08
C THR A 75 -6.85 8.74 -1.20
N SER A 76 -5.96 7.75 -1.16
CA SER A 76 -5.30 7.18 -2.35
C SER A 76 -6.11 6.05 -3.01
N ASN A 77 -7.05 5.43 -2.28
CA ASN A 77 -7.96 4.42 -2.78
C ASN A 77 -9.38 4.62 -2.22
N HIS A 78 -10.24 5.31 -2.97
CA HIS A 78 -11.62 5.58 -2.55
C HIS A 78 -12.50 4.32 -2.38
N ASN A 79 -12.07 3.16 -2.88
CA ASN A 79 -12.75 1.89 -2.69
C ASN A 79 -12.41 1.23 -1.34
N ASP A 80 -11.28 1.60 -0.72
CA ASP A 80 -10.92 1.14 0.63
C ASP A 80 -11.63 1.99 1.67
N ARG A 81 -12.82 1.54 2.03
CA ARG A 81 -13.65 2.14 3.08
C ARG A 81 -13.96 1.10 4.14
N LEU A 82 -13.74 1.45 5.40
CA LEU A 82 -14.09 0.64 6.56
C LEU A 82 -15.14 1.39 7.38
N LYS A 83 -16.38 0.93 7.29
CA LYS A 83 -17.51 1.47 8.05
C LYS A 83 -17.59 0.78 9.42
N LEU A 84 -17.45 1.57 10.48
CA LEU A 84 -17.47 1.12 11.86
C LEU A 84 -18.57 1.84 12.63
N GLY A 85 -19.02 1.25 13.72
CA GLY A 85 -20.02 1.84 14.60
C GLY A 85 -19.75 1.53 16.06
N ALA A 86 -20.06 2.49 16.93
CA ALA A 86 -20.10 2.30 18.38
C ALA A 86 -21.55 2.30 18.89
N SER A 87 -21.79 1.68 20.04
CA SER A 87 -23.11 1.68 20.69
C SER A 87 -23.42 2.99 21.43
N ARG A 88 -22.40 3.80 21.70
CA ARG A 88 -22.50 5.06 22.44
C ARG A 88 -21.76 6.16 21.68
N PRO A 89 -22.25 7.42 21.70
CA PRO A 89 -21.62 8.51 20.97
C PRO A 89 -20.24 8.85 21.54
N GLU A 90 -20.05 8.74 22.86
CA GLU A 90 -18.77 9.03 23.52
C GLU A 90 -17.69 8.01 23.15
N GLU A 91 -18.09 6.77 22.86
CA GLU A 91 -17.18 5.75 22.34
C GLU A 91 -16.79 6.03 20.89
N ALA A 92 -17.75 6.40 20.04
CA ALA A 92 -17.46 6.80 18.65
C ALA A 92 -16.52 8.01 18.60
N ALA A 93 -16.81 9.06 19.38
CA ALA A 93 -15.98 10.27 19.43
C ALA A 93 -14.54 9.97 19.85
N ARG A 94 -14.33 9.15 20.89
CA ARG A 94 -12.99 8.73 21.32
C ARG A 94 -12.23 8.00 20.20
N TRP A 95 -12.88 7.05 19.53
CA TRP A 95 -12.25 6.34 18.41
C TRP A 95 -11.89 7.26 17.25
N ILE A 96 -12.80 8.15 16.86
CA ILE A 96 -12.58 9.13 15.79
C ILE A 96 -11.36 9.99 16.14
N GLN A 97 -11.28 10.50 17.37
CA GLN A 97 -10.14 11.29 17.84
C GLN A 97 -8.83 10.49 17.81
N CYS A 98 -8.82 9.25 18.33
CA CYS A 98 -7.63 8.41 18.30
C CYS A 98 -7.12 8.16 16.87
N PHE A 99 -8.02 8.00 15.89
CA PHE A 99 -7.64 7.86 14.49
C PHE A 99 -7.11 9.16 13.88
N HIS A 100 -7.67 10.31 14.24
CA HIS A 100 -7.09 11.60 13.86
C HIS A 100 -5.68 11.76 14.41
N GLU A 101 -5.45 11.45 15.69
CA GLU A 101 -4.13 11.54 16.31
C GLU A 101 -3.13 10.56 15.68
N ALA A 102 -3.55 9.32 15.42
CA ALA A 102 -2.70 8.30 14.80
C ALA A 102 -2.36 8.59 13.33
N SER A 103 -3.15 9.41 12.63
CA SER A 103 -2.87 9.84 11.25
C SER A 103 -2.07 11.14 11.17
N LEU A 104 -2.08 11.97 12.22
CA LEU A 104 -1.36 13.24 12.30
C LEU A 104 0.06 13.09 12.87
N LYS A 105 0.27 12.19 13.84
CA LYS A 105 1.61 11.83 14.30
C LYS A 105 2.26 11.01 13.18
N GLY A 106 3.06 11.65 12.34
CA GLY A 106 3.90 10.95 11.37
C GLY A 106 4.79 9.94 12.08
N ALA A 107 5.10 8.84 11.39
CA ALA A 107 6.05 7.83 11.85
C ALA A 107 7.33 8.49 12.40
N PRO A 108 7.98 7.94 13.45
CA PRO A 108 9.24 8.47 13.94
C PRO A 108 10.26 8.57 12.79
N GLU A 109 10.96 9.69 12.72
CA GLU A 109 11.84 10.14 11.62
C GLU A 109 13.07 9.26 11.35
N ASP A 110 13.14 8.03 11.87
CA ASP A 110 14.31 7.15 11.73
C ASP A 110 14.00 5.76 11.14
N ILE A 111 12.89 5.64 10.42
CA ILE A 111 12.60 4.45 9.61
C ILE A 111 12.22 4.95 8.22
N GLY A 112 13.23 4.97 7.34
CA GLY A 112 13.06 5.24 5.92
C GLY A 112 11.85 4.50 5.37
N CYS A 113 11.14 5.17 4.46
CA CYS A 113 9.88 4.76 3.84
C CYS A 113 9.98 3.38 3.17
N SER A 114 10.01 2.32 3.98
CA SER A 114 9.81 0.96 3.54
C SER A 114 8.31 0.82 3.37
N LYS A 115 7.89 0.78 2.11
CA LYS A 115 6.55 0.50 1.65
C LYS A 115 6.07 -0.83 2.23
N ARG A 116 5.58 -0.85 3.47
CA ARG A 116 4.87 -1.99 4.04
C ARG A 116 3.52 -2.07 3.36
N LYS A 117 3.44 -2.99 2.42
CA LYS A 117 2.28 -3.37 1.60
C LYS A 117 0.99 -3.38 2.42
N TRP A 118 0.10 -2.46 2.06
CA TRP A 118 -1.26 -2.40 2.57
C TRP A 118 -2.03 -3.66 2.16
N GLN A 119 -2.48 -4.43 3.15
CA GLN A 119 -3.40 -5.53 2.93
C GLN A 119 -4.81 -4.96 2.77
N SER A 120 -5.34 -5.05 1.55
CA SER A 120 -6.75 -4.81 1.31
C SER A 120 -7.59 -5.74 2.19
N TYR A 121 -8.80 -5.29 2.52
CA TYR A 121 -9.72 -5.93 3.45
C TYR A 121 -10.30 -7.28 2.97
N SER A 122 -9.52 -8.19 2.41
CA SER A 122 -9.93 -9.50 1.91
C SER A 122 -9.49 -10.65 2.81
N LEU A 123 -10.26 -11.75 2.79
CA LEU A 123 -10.15 -12.90 3.70
C LEU A 123 -9.02 -13.86 3.26
N SER A 124 -8.26 -14.38 4.21
CA SER A 124 -7.77 -15.77 4.17
C SER A 124 -7.78 -16.36 5.58
N GLY A 125 -8.40 -17.53 5.72
CA GLY A 125 -8.40 -18.33 6.95
C GLY A 125 -7.37 -19.44 6.81
N SER A 126 -6.55 -19.68 7.84
CA SER A 126 -5.55 -20.73 7.87
C SER A 126 -6.08 -21.97 8.59
N SER A 127 -5.95 -23.13 7.95
CA SER A 127 -5.97 -24.45 8.58
C SER A 127 -4.55 -25.00 8.58
N SER A 128 -4.09 -25.39 9.77
CA SER A 128 -2.76 -25.93 10.07
C SER A 128 -2.55 -27.33 9.48
N ARG A 129 -1.32 -27.64 9.06
CA ARG A 129 -0.67 -28.95 9.26
C ARG A 129 0.85 -28.86 9.08
N ASN A 130 1.55 -29.33 10.11
CA ASN A 130 3.01 -29.49 10.24
C ASN A 130 3.64 -30.33 9.12
N HIS A 131 4.87 -30.00 8.72
CA HIS A 131 5.94 -30.99 8.57
C HIS A 131 7.33 -30.35 8.72
N GLN A 132 8.16 -31.07 9.46
CA GLN A 132 9.55 -30.83 9.85
C GLN A 132 10.53 -31.05 8.68
N ASN A 133 11.76 -30.52 8.85
CA ASN A 133 13.04 -30.81 8.17
C ASN A 133 13.34 -29.88 6.99
N SER A 134 14.57 -29.38 6.77
CA SER A 134 15.91 -29.75 7.24
C SER A 134 16.81 -28.51 7.07
N ILE A 135 17.74 -28.30 7.99
CA ILE A 135 18.76 -27.24 7.91
C ILE A 135 19.83 -27.68 6.91
N ASP A 136 20.26 -26.78 6.03
CA ASP A 136 21.48 -26.93 5.24
C ASP A 136 22.46 -25.82 5.62
N TRP A 137 23.64 -26.24 6.08
CA TRP A 137 24.72 -25.40 6.59
C TRP A 137 25.78 -25.28 5.50
N THR A 138 25.83 -24.15 4.80
CA THR A 138 27.01 -23.77 4.03
C THR A 138 27.31 -22.27 4.17
N LEU A 139 28.18 -22.00 5.16
CA LEU A 139 29.42 -21.22 5.08
C LEU A 139 29.36 -19.77 4.55
N SER A 140 29.13 -18.86 5.50
CA SER A 140 29.98 -17.73 5.88
C SER A 140 31.03 -17.20 4.88
N SER A 141 30.81 -15.96 4.43
CA SER A 141 31.87 -14.96 4.29
C SER A 141 31.48 -13.76 5.15
N SER A 142 32.26 -13.55 6.21
CA SER A 142 32.15 -12.41 7.13
C SER A 142 32.51 -11.13 6.39
N ASP A 143 31.63 -10.14 6.44
CA ASP A 143 31.95 -8.73 6.74
C ASP A 143 30.80 -7.79 6.31
N VAL A 144 29.67 -7.84 7.04
CA VAL A 144 28.75 -6.72 7.38
C VAL A 144 27.91 -7.21 8.57
N ILE A 145 28.20 -6.74 9.80
CA ILE A 145 27.48 -7.13 11.03
C ILE A 145 26.21 -6.27 11.18
N ALA A 146 25.33 -6.34 10.20
CA ALA A 146 23.91 -6.02 10.32
C ALA A 146 23.23 -6.72 9.14
N PRO A 147 22.18 -7.52 9.36
CA PRO A 147 21.41 -8.07 8.25
C PRO A 147 20.89 -6.92 7.39
N SER A 148 21.50 -6.72 6.22
CA SER A 148 21.01 -5.74 5.25
C SER A 148 19.61 -6.15 4.81
N PRO A 149 18.61 -5.25 4.82
CA PRO A 149 17.30 -5.53 4.28
C PRO A 149 17.32 -5.76 2.76
N TRP A 150 18.49 -5.65 2.11
CA TRP A 150 18.70 -5.80 0.68
C TRP A 150 19.73 -6.87 0.37
N THR A 151 19.43 -7.69 -0.63
CA THR A 151 20.35 -8.65 -1.26
C THR A 151 20.64 -8.21 -2.70
N ILE A 152 21.91 -8.17 -3.07
CA ILE A 152 22.31 -7.90 -4.46
C ILE A 152 21.97 -9.15 -5.28
N PHE A 153 21.31 -8.96 -6.43
CA PHE A 153 21.00 -10.06 -7.35
C PHE A 153 21.53 -9.84 -8.77
N GLY A 154 22.13 -8.69 -9.06
CA GLY A 154 22.76 -8.44 -10.34
C GLY A 154 23.55 -7.14 -10.38
N CYS A 155 24.57 -7.11 -11.22
CA CYS A 155 25.31 -5.90 -11.59
C CYS A 155 25.51 -5.94 -13.11
N GLN A 156 25.06 -4.92 -13.83
CA GLN A 156 25.19 -4.86 -15.29
C GLN A 156 25.45 -3.42 -15.74
N ASN A 157 26.53 -3.19 -16.50
CA ASN A 157 26.88 -1.88 -17.07
C ASN A 157 26.85 -0.72 -16.05
N GLY A 158 27.37 -0.94 -14.84
CA GLY A 158 27.37 0.06 -13.76
C GLY A 158 26.05 0.18 -12.98
N LEU A 159 24.99 -0.51 -13.39
CA LEU A 159 23.74 -0.62 -12.64
C LEU A 159 23.82 -1.76 -11.62
N ARG A 160 23.63 -1.44 -10.34
CA ARG A 160 23.55 -2.41 -9.24
C ARG A 160 22.08 -2.69 -8.91
N LEU A 161 21.71 -3.97 -8.89
CA LEU A 161 20.34 -4.44 -8.69
C LEU A 161 20.21 -5.16 -7.35
N PHE A 162 19.28 -4.69 -6.53
CA PHE A 162 19.00 -5.20 -5.20
C PHE A 162 17.55 -5.65 -5.10
N LYS A 163 17.32 -6.71 -4.33
CA LYS A 163 15.99 -7.19 -3.96
C LYS A 163 15.92 -7.29 -2.44
N GLU A 164 14.73 -7.06 -1.89
CA GLU A 164 14.47 -7.20 -0.47
C GLU A 164 14.93 -8.58 0.04
N ALA A 165 15.68 -8.58 1.14
CA ALA A 165 16.13 -9.79 1.80
C ALA A 165 14.91 -10.52 2.37
N LYS A 166 14.80 -11.83 2.09
CA LYS A 166 13.76 -12.64 2.74
C LYS A 166 14.11 -12.80 4.20
N ASP A 167 13.25 -12.31 5.07
CA ASP A 167 13.32 -12.58 6.50
C ASP A 167 13.24 -14.10 6.73
N ARG A 168 14.35 -14.68 7.18
CA ARG A 168 14.54 -16.13 7.35
C ARG A 168 13.58 -16.70 8.40
N ASP A 169 13.02 -15.87 9.27
CA ASP A 169 12.16 -16.31 10.39
C ASP A 169 10.66 -16.36 10.03
N SER A 170 10.29 -15.96 8.81
CA SER A 170 8.90 -16.05 8.35
C SER A 170 8.60 -17.40 7.69
N GLY A 171 8.48 -18.45 8.52
CA GLY A 171 8.12 -19.83 8.13
C GLY A 171 6.74 -20.03 7.49
N GLY A 172 6.08 -18.97 7.03
CA GLY A 172 4.84 -19.02 6.28
C GLY A 172 5.08 -18.74 4.80
N LYS A 173 4.69 -19.67 3.91
CA LYS A 173 4.53 -19.41 2.48
C LYS A 173 3.54 -18.25 2.27
N LYS A 174 4.02 -17.01 2.29
CA LYS A 174 3.27 -15.85 1.81
C LYS A 174 3.20 -15.94 0.29
N ARG A 175 2.13 -16.55 -0.19
CA ARG A 175 1.70 -16.48 -1.58
C ARG A 175 1.51 -14.99 -1.91
N ASP A 176 2.31 -14.47 -2.85
CA ASP A 176 2.30 -13.09 -3.40
C ASP A 176 3.15 -11.99 -2.75
N ASP A 177 4.11 -12.26 -1.85
CA ASP A 177 5.12 -11.25 -1.53
C ASP A 177 6.20 -11.19 -2.62
N HIS A 178 5.92 -10.36 -3.63
CA HIS A 178 6.92 -9.88 -4.58
C HIS A 178 7.90 -9.00 -3.79
N PRO A 179 9.22 -9.29 -3.82
CA PRO A 179 10.20 -8.52 -3.08
C PRO A 179 10.25 -7.09 -3.63
N ALA A 180 10.51 -6.11 -2.76
CA ALA A 180 10.89 -4.79 -3.24
C ALA A 180 12.18 -4.90 -4.08
N ILE A 181 12.28 -4.08 -5.13
CA ILE A 181 13.45 -4.02 -6.01
C ILE A 181 14.00 -2.59 -5.95
N MET A 182 15.32 -2.48 -5.91
CA MET A 182 16.05 -1.22 -6.00
C MET A 182 17.13 -1.37 -7.08
N ALA A 183 17.34 -0.31 -7.85
CA ALA A 183 18.42 -0.21 -8.81
C ALA A 183 19.19 1.09 -8.57
N VAL A 184 20.52 1.01 -8.55
CA VAL A 184 21.40 2.16 -8.31
C VAL A 184 22.45 2.21 -9.41
N GLY A 185 22.55 3.33 -10.12
CA GLY A 185 23.51 3.54 -11.20
C GLY A 185 23.84 5.02 -11.35
N VAL A 186 24.97 5.29 -12.01
CA VAL A 186 25.38 6.66 -12.38
C VAL A 186 24.96 6.89 -13.83
N VAL A 187 24.30 8.02 -14.08
CA VAL A 187 23.87 8.45 -15.41
C VAL A 187 24.55 9.78 -15.69
N ASP A 188 25.09 9.93 -16.90
CA ASP A 188 25.66 11.21 -17.34
C ASP A 188 24.53 12.20 -17.65
N GLY A 189 24.57 13.37 -17.01
CA GLY A 189 23.53 14.40 -17.12
C GLY A 189 23.25 15.12 -15.81
N THR A 190 22.59 16.28 -15.90
CA THR A 190 22.16 17.03 -14.72
C THR A 190 20.91 16.40 -14.11
N SER A 191 20.73 16.54 -12.80
CA SER A 191 19.53 16.05 -12.11
C SER A 191 18.24 16.64 -12.70
N GLU A 192 18.29 17.90 -13.14
CA GLU A 192 17.21 18.58 -13.86
C GLU A 192 16.87 17.90 -15.20
N ALA A 193 17.87 17.65 -16.05
CA ALA A 193 17.63 17.03 -17.36
C ALA A 193 17.04 15.61 -17.21
N ILE A 194 17.54 14.85 -16.24
CA ILE A 194 17.03 13.52 -15.89
C ILE A 194 15.59 13.64 -15.37
N PHE A 195 15.31 14.59 -14.48
CA PHE A 195 13.97 14.86 -14.00
C PHE A 195 12.99 15.15 -15.15
N GLN A 196 13.31 16.11 -16.03
CA GLN A 196 12.45 16.45 -17.17
C GLN A 196 12.21 15.24 -18.10
N THR A 197 13.26 14.45 -18.35
CA THR A 197 13.18 13.21 -19.15
C THR A 197 12.24 12.18 -18.50
N LEU A 198 12.31 11.99 -17.18
CA LEU A 198 11.44 11.08 -16.44
C LEU A 198 10.00 11.58 -16.34
N MET A 199 9.80 12.91 -16.36
CA MET A 199 8.50 13.54 -16.23
C MET A 199 7.70 13.56 -17.55
N ALA A 200 8.39 13.47 -18.69
CA ALA A 200 7.78 13.46 -20.01
C ALA A 200 6.80 12.28 -20.22
N LEU A 201 5.67 12.60 -20.86
CA LEU A 201 4.63 11.65 -21.29
C LEU A 201 4.39 11.68 -22.81
N GLY A 202 5.14 12.52 -23.53
CA GLY A 202 5.06 12.67 -24.98
C GLY A 202 5.93 11.64 -25.72
N PRO A 203 6.10 11.81 -27.05
CA PRO A 203 6.88 10.89 -27.89
C PRO A 203 8.31 10.64 -27.42
N SER A 204 8.96 11.66 -26.82
CA SER A 204 10.31 11.54 -26.26
C SER A 204 10.44 10.49 -25.14
N ARG A 205 9.32 10.10 -24.52
CA ARG A 205 9.31 9.03 -23.53
C ARG A 205 9.51 7.65 -24.16
N SER A 206 8.91 7.42 -25.34
CA SER A 206 9.00 6.15 -26.06
C SER A 206 10.39 5.90 -26.66
N GLU A 207 11.24 6.93 -26.75
CA GLU A 207 12.61 6.80 -27.26
C GLU A 207 13.50 5.93 -26.37
N TRP A 208 13.24 5.90 -25.06
CA TRP A 208 14.06 5.16 -24.09
C TRP A 208 13.25 4.19 -23.23
N ASP A 209 11.99 4.48 -22.94
CA ASP A 209 11.11 3.60 -22.19
C ASP A 209 10.48 2.60 -23.15
N PHE A 210 11.18 1.50 -23.38
CA PHE A 210 10.74 0.47 -24.32
C PHE A 210 9.29 0.07 -24.07
N CYS A 211 8.85 0.02 -22.80
CA CYS A 211 7.52 -0.45 -22.47
C CYS A 211 6.38 0.55 -22.70
N PHE A 212 6.71 1.83 -22.92
CA PHE A 212 5.75 2.93 -22.93
C PHE A 212 5.14 3.18 -24.31
N SER A 213 3.82 3.05 -24.40
CA SER A 213 3.05 3.31 -25.63
C SER A 213 2.46 4.72 -25.69
N LYS A 214 1.78 5.14 -24.62
CA LYS A 214 1.10 6.44 -24.57
C LYS A 214 0.97 6.92 -23.14
N GLY A 215 1.01 8.23 -22.93
CA GLY A 215 0.76 8.83 -21.63
C GLY A 215 -0.06 10.10 -21.73
N SER A 216 -0.80 10.42 -20.68
CA SER A 216 -1.48 11.70 -20.54
C SER A 216 -1.63 12.09 -19.07
N VAL A 217 -1.70 13.39 -18.81
CA VAL A 217 -2.11 13.90 -17.51
C VAL A 217 -3.63 13.85 -17.44
N VAL A 218 -4.16 13.16 -16.43
CA VAL A 218 -5.59 13.05 -16.15
C VAL A 218 -6.07 14.25 -15.32
N GLU A 219 -5.26 14.66 -14.34
CA GLU A 219 -5.58 15.77 -13.44
C GLU A 219 -4.30 16.34 -12.81
N HIS A 220 -4.21 17.66 -12.70
CA HIS A 220 -3.23 18.33 -11.85
C HIS A 220 -3.87 18.56 -10.48
N LEU A 221 -3.26 18.02 -9.42
CA LEU A 221 -3.77 18.18 -8.06
C LEU A 221 -3.20 19.45 -7.41
N ASP A 222 -1.91 19.72 -7.64
CA ASP A 222 -1.20 20.92 -7.21
C ASP A 222 0.03 21.16 -8.10
N GLY A 223 0.93 22.07 -7.72
CA GLY A 223 2.15 22.38 -8.49
C GLY A 223 3.23 21.28 -8.47
N HIS A 224 3.07 20.27 -7.62
CA HIS A 224 4.05 19.20 -7.36
C HIS A 224 3.43 17.79 -7.45
N THR A 225 2.16 17.69 -7.80
CA THR A 225 1.41 16.44 -7.82
C THR A 225 0.43 16.41 -8.98
N ASP A 226 0.50 15.36 -9.77
CA ASP A 226 -0.45 15.06 -10.84
C ASP A 226 -0.96 13.61 -10.77
N ILE A 227 -2.06 13.35 -11.46
CA ILE A 227 -2.53 12.01 -11.77
C ILE A 227 -2.32 11.80 -13.26
N ILE A 228 -1.59 10.74 -13.61
CA ILE A 228 -1.23 10.40 -14.98
C ILE A 228 -1.76 9.02 -15.33
N HIS A 229 -2.09 8.84 -16.61
CA HIS A 229 -2.40 7.56 -17.20
C HIS A 229 -1.27 7.16 -18.15
N LYS A 230 -0.79 5.92 -18.07
CA LYS A 230 0.18 5.34 -18.99
C LYS A 230 -0.38 4.06 -19.58
N GLN A 231 -0.26 3.89 -20.89
CA GLN A 231 -0.50 2.64 -21.58
C GLN A 231 0.84 2.05 -21.97
N LEU A 232 0.99 0.74 -21.73
CA LEU A 232 2.20 0.00 -22.08
C LEU A 232 1.95 -0.83 -23.33
N TYR A 233 2.95 -1.01 -24.20
CA TYR A 233 2.76 -2.02 -25.26
C TYR A 233 2.68 -3.42 -24.66
N SER A 234 2.11 -4.34 -25.42
CA SER A 234 1.94 -5.74 -25.04
C SER A 234 3.01 -6.66 -25.61
N ASP A 235 3.89 -6.15 -26.45
CA ASP A 235 4.75 -6.98 -27.32
C ASP A 235 5.82 -7.77 -26.52
N TRP A 236 6.15 -7.30 -25.31
CA TRP A 236 7.01 -7.99 -24.33
C TRP A 236 6.25 -8.91 -23.38
N LEU A 237 4.92 -8.97 -23.44
CA LEU A 237 4.15 -9.86 -22.58
C LEU A 237 4.06 -11.26 -23.22
N PRO A 238 4.09 -12.33 -22.39
CA PRO A 238 3.78 -13.68 -22.84
C PRO A 238 2.45 -13.78 -23.61
N TRP A 239 2.41 -14.68 -24.58
CA TRP A 239 1.26 -14.85 -25.47
C TRP A 239 -0.04 -15.07 -24.70
N GLY A 240 -1.11 -14.38 -25.10
CA GLY A 240 -2.43 -14.45 -24.45
C GLY A 240 -2.61 -13.51 -23.26
N MET A 241 -1.59 -12.76 -22.83
CA MET A 241 -1.74 -11.71 -21.83
C MET A 241 -2.33 -10.44 -22.46
N LYS A 242 -3.26 -9.81 -21.73
CA LYS A 242 -3.81 -8.50 -22.13
C LYS A 242 -2.80 -7.38 -21.88
N GLY A 243 -2.88 -6.34 -22.69
CA GLY A 243 -2.13 -5.10 -22.49
C GLY A 243 -2.34 -4.53 -21.09
N ARG A 244 -1.38 -3.74 -20.62
CA ARG A 244 -1.39 -3.15 -19.28
C ARG A 244 -1.48 -1.64 -19.36
N ASP A 245 -2.26 -1.07 -18.45
CA ASP A 245 -2.31 0.37 -18.25
C ASP A 245 -2.06 0.69 -16.78
N LEU A 246 -1.50 1.86 -16.51
CA LEU A 246 -1.17 2.33 -15.17
C LEU A 246 -1.87 3.66 -14.95
N LEU A 247 -2.59 3.78 -13.84
CA LEU A 247 -3.14 5.04 -13.37
C LEU A 247 -2.42 5.41 -12.08
N LEU A 248 -1.59 6.44 -12.14
CA LEU A 248 -0.61 6.75 -11.11
C LEU A 248 -0.80 8.18 -10.64
N ARG A 249 -0.84 8.40 -9.33
CA ARG A 249 -0.52 9.69 -8.75
C ARG A 249 0.99 9.80 -8.69
N ARG A 250 1.54 10.88 -9.23
CA ARG A 250 2.96 11.18 -9.23
C ARG A 250 3.17 12.48 -8.46
N TYR A 251 3.95 12.39 -7.39
CA TYR A 251 4.41 13.54 -6.59
C TYR A 251 5.90 13.75 -6.83
N TRP A 252 6.36 14.99 -6.87
CA TRP A 252 7.78 15.31 -6.94
C TRP A 252 8.18 16.47 -6.05
N ARG A 253 9.42 16.42 -5.57
CA ARG A 253 10.07 17.53 -4.86
C ARG A 253 11.54 17.62 -5.24
N ARG A 254 12.09 18.82 -5.04
CA ARG A 254 13.51 19.11 -5.17
C ARG A 254 14.05 19.49 -3.81
N GLU A 255 15.13 18.84 -3.39
CA GLU A 255 15.86 19.18 -2.16
C GLU A 255 16.86 20.30 -2.43
N ASP A 256 17.35 20.95 -1.37
CA ASP A 256 18.31 22.06 -1.47
C ASP A 256 19.65 21.65 -2.09
N ASP A 257 20.04 20.38 -1.96
CA ASP A 257 21.23 19.81 -2.58
C ASP A 257 21.08 19.54 -4.10
N GLY A 258 19.89 19.81 -4.66
CA GLY A 258 19.57 19.58 -6.06
C GLY A 258 19.04 18.18 -6.38
N THR A 259 18.80 17.34 -5.37
CA THR A 259 18.19 16.02 -5.53
C THR A 259 16.72 16.12 -5.90
N TYR A 260 16.30 15.36 -6.92
CA TYR A 260 14.90 15.19 -7.28
C TYR A 260 14.37 13.87 -6.73
N VAL A 261 13.24 13.93 -6.01
CA VAL A 261 12.52 12.75 -5.53
C VAL A 261 11.18 12.68 -6.25
N ILE A 262 10.91 11.57 -6.95
CA ILE A 262 9.64 11.33 -7.65
C ILE A 262 8.98 10.08 -7.06
N LEU A 263 7.74 10.21 -6.60
CA LEU A 263 6.95 9.14 -6.00
C LEU A 263 5.75 8.81 -6.88
N TYR A 264 5.71 7.59 -7.40
CA TYR A 264 4.54 7.04 -8.10
C TYR A 264 3.73 6.14 -7.17
N HIS A 265 2.41 6.31 -7.18
CA HIS A 265 1.47 5.50 -6.44
C HIS A 265 0.24 5.19 -7.28
N SER A 266 -0.17 3.93 -7.39
CA SER A 266 -1.39 3.55 -8.12
C SER A 266 -2.64 4.15 -7.48
N VAL A 267 -3.54 4.72 -8.28
CA VAL A 267 -4.77 5.35 -7.79
C VAL A 267 -5.97 4.97 -8.66
N PHE A 268 -7.17 5.17 -8.12
CA PHE A 268 -8.42 5.10 -8.86
C PHE A 268 -8.94 6.52 -9.11
N HIS A 269 -9.36 6.82 -10.34
CA HIS A 269 -9.83 8.16 -10.70
C HIS A 269 -11.07 8.11 -11.58
N LYS A 270 -12.10 8.92 -11.25
CA LYS A 270 -13.38 8.91 -11.96
C LYS A 270 -13.25 9.32 -13.43
N LYS A 271 -12.33 10.24 -13.75
CA LYS A 271 -12.05 10.68 -15.13
C LYS A 271 -11.30 9.61 -15.96
N CYS A 272 -10.79 8.55 -15.34
CA CYS A 272 -10.05 7.48 -16.00
C CYS A 272 -10.49 6.10 -15.49
N PRO A 273 -11.70 5.64 -15.87
CA PRO A 273 -12.19 4.30 -15.50
C PRO A 273 -11.37 3.19 -16.17
N HIS A 274 -11.64 1.94 -15.80
CA HIS A 274 -11.00 0.79 -16.43
C HIS A 274 -11.33 0.71 -17.92
N GLN A 275 -10.30 0.55 -18.76
CA GLN A 275 -10.44 0.49 -20.21
C GLN A 275 -10.56 -0.97 -20.68
N LYS A 276 -11.51 -1.24 -21.59
CA LYS A 276 -11.66 -2.57 -22.18
C LYS A 276 -10.40 -2.91 -22.99
N GLY A 277 -9.85 -4.10 -22.78
CA GLY A 277 -8.63 -4.56 -23.46
C GLY A 277 -7.35 -4.38 -22.63
N TYR A 278 -7.39 -3.58 -21.57
CA TYR A 278 -6.28 -3.39 -20.65
C TYR A 278 -6.57 -4.02 -19.29
N VAL A 279 -5.50 -4.39 -18.58
CA VAL A 279 -5.56 -4.77 -17.16
C VAL A 279 -4.72 -3.78 -16.36
N ARG A 280 -5.39 -3.10 -15.42
CA ARG A 280 -4.83 -2.15 -14.45
C ARG A 280 -4.13 -2.89 -13.31
#